data_AF-A0A7X0EXE7-F1
#
_entry.id   AF-A0A7X0EXE7-F1
#
_cell.length_a   1.000
_cell.length_b   1.000
_cell.length_c   1.000
_cell.angle_alpha   90.00
_cell.angle_beta   90.00
_cell.angle_gamma   90.00
#
_symmetry.space_group_name_H-M   'P 1'
#
loop_
_entity.id
_entity.type
_entity.pdbx_description
1 polymer ?
#
loop_
_entity_poly.entity_id
_entity_poly.type
_entity_poly.pdbx_seq_one_letter_code
_entity_poly.pdbx_strand_id
1 'polypeptide(L)'
;MPDRQDDQRGQDEQQGERRARLARAQRELLTALVAAGPHPDGFDPERLRVQAAGLIAKRRSLVARSAPHLVARLGPRFTGIFAEYAGARPKPPGGSRADALAFAAWLGVPPEAPRPGRLARLLRRRSG
;
A
#
# COMPACT_ATOMS: atom_id res chain seq x y z
N MET A 1 -46.83 4.64 -33.70
CA MET A 1 -45.79 5.46 -33.04
C MET A 1 -45.17 4.59 -31.96
N PRO A 2 -44.03 3.92 -32.20
CA PRO A 2 -43.36 3.16 -31.15
C PRO A 2 -42.82 4.11 -30.07
N ASP A 3 -42.75 3.58 -28.86
CA ASP A 3 -42.78 4.30 -27.60
C ASP A 3 -41.40 4.86 -27.22
N ARG A 4 -41.28 6.19 -27.07
CA ARG A 4 -40.03 6.84 -26.63
C ARG A 4 -39.54 6.32 -25.27
N GLN A 5 -40.42 5.71 -24.48
CA GLN A 5 -40.10 5.15 -23.17
C GLN A 5 -39.20 3.91 -23.25
N ASP A 6 -39.33 3.09 -24.30
CA ASP A 6 -38.49 1.90 -24.50
C ASP A 6 -37.06 2.29 -24.91
N ASP A 7 -36.92 3.31 -25.77
CA ASP A 7 -35.61 3.85 -26.16
C ASP A 7 -34.86 4.48 -24.96
N GLN A 8 -35.58 5.18 -24.08
CA GLN A 8 -34.99 5.80 -22.89
C GLN A 8 -34.48 4.75 -21.89
N ARG A 9 -35.25 3.69 -21.66
CA ARG A 9 -34.90 2.59 -20.74
C ARG A 9 -33.67 1.82 -21.23
N GLY A 10 -33.60 1.54 -22.54
CA GLY A 10 -32.43 0.92 -23.16
C GLY A 10 -31.16 1.79 -23.13
N GLN A 11 -31.29 3.12 -23.14
CA GLN A 11 -30.16 4.04 -22.98
C GLN A 11 -29.64 4.08 -21.53
N ASP A 12 -30.53 4.05 -20.53
CA ASP A 12 -30.16 4.04 -19.12
C ASP A 12 -29.43 2.75 -18.72
N GLU A 13 -29.88 1.60 -19.23
CA GLU A 13 -29.20 0.31 -19.05
C GLU A 13 -27.79 0.32 -19.65
N GLN A 14 -27.65 0.81 -20.89
CA GLN A 14 -26.34 0.95 -21.54
C GLN A 14 -25.40 1.91 -20.80
N GLN A 15 -25.92 3.01 -20.24
CA GLN A 15 -25.15 3.92 -19.40
C GLN A 15 -24.71 3.25 -18.08
N GLY A 16 -25.62 2.49 -17.46
CA GLY A 16 -25.33 1.70 -16.26
C GLY A 16 -24.21 0.69 -16.48
N GLU A 17 -24.26 -0.05 -17.58
CA GLU A 17 -23.21 -0.99 -17.95
C GLU A 17 -21.86 -0.31 -18.25
N ARG A 18 -21.87 0.83 -18.96
CA ARG A 18 -20.66 1.61 -19.22
C ARG A 18 -19.99 2.05 -17.91
N ARG A 19 -20.78 2.53 -16.94
CA ARG A 19 -20.27 2.89 -15.61
C ARG A 19 -19.72 1.69 -14.85
N ALA A 20 -20.41 0.54 -14.91
CA ALA A 20 -19.97 -0.69 -14.26
C ALA A 20 -18.63 -1.22 -14.83
N ARG A 21 -18.46 -1.16 -16.15
CA ARG A 21 -17.19 -1.52 -16.83
C ARG A 21 -16.04 -0.61 -16.39
N LEU A 22 -16.26 0.70 -16.31
CA LEU A 22 -15.25 1.64 -15.84
C LEU A 22 -14.84 1.37 -14.38
N ALA A 23 -15.81 1.16 -13.49
CA ALA A 23 -15.55 0.87 -12.08
C ALA A 23 -14.78 -0.46 -11.88
N ARG A 24 -15.00 -1.44 -12.75
CA ARG A 24 -14.20 -2.67 -12.78
C ARG A 24 -12.76 -2.39 -13.20
N ALA A 25 -12.53 -1.72 -14.32
CA ALA A 25 -11.18 -1.37 -14.79
C ALA A 25 -10.40 -0.52 -13.77
N GLN A 26 -11.06 0.42 -13.08
CA GLN A 26 -10.44 1.21 -12.00
C GLN A 26 -10.01 0.34 -10.82
N ARG A 27 -10.82 -0.63 -10.41
CA ARG A 27 -10.46 -1.57 -9.33
C ARG A 27 -9.30 -2.47 -9.73
N GLU A 28 -9.29 -2.98 -10.95
CA GLU A 28 -8.20 -3.80 -11.48
C GLU A 28 -6.90 -3.01 -11.52
N LEU A 29 -6.93 -1.76 -11.99
CA LEU A 29 -5.79 -0.85 -11.97
C LEU A 29 -5.26 -0.61 -10.54
N LEU A 30 -6.14 -0.31 -9.58
CA LEU A 30 -5.74 -0.10 -8.19
C LEU A 30 -5.13 -1.37 -7.59
N THR A 31 -5.67 -2.54 -7.93
CA THR A 31 -5.15 -3.83 -7.48
C THR A 31 -3.76 -4.10 -8.05
N ALA A 32 -3.55 -3.84 -9.35
CA ALA A 32 -2.26 -3.97 -10.01
C ALA A 32 -1.20 -3.05 -9.35
N LEU A 33 -1.58 -1.82 -8.99
CA LEU A 33 -0.66 -0.84 -8.42
C LEU A 33 -0.34 -1.06 -6.93
N VAL A 34 -1.30 -1.57 -6.14
CA VAL A 34 -1.18 -1.58 -4.66
C VAL A 34 -1.07 -2.99 -4.08
N ALA A 35 -1.54 -4.01 -4.79
CA ALA A 35 -1.64 -5.38 -4.30
C ALA A 35 -0.91 -6.40 -5.18
N ALA A 36 -0.05 -5.93 -6.10
CA ALA A 36 0.67 -6.78 -7.06
C ALA A 36 -0.26 -7.68 -7.90
N GLY A 37 -1.44 -7.15 -8.26
CA GLY A 37 -2.39 -7.83 -9.15
C GLY A 37 -1.92 -7.88 -10.61
N PRO A 38 -2.61 -8.67 -11.46
CA PRO A 38 -2.32 -8.75 -12.89
C PRO A 38 -2.50 -7.38 -13.57
N HIS A 39 -1.75 -7.13 -14.64
CA HIS A 39 -1.86 -5.90 -15.42
C HIS A 39 -3.23 -5.84 -16.12
N PRO A 40 -4.03 -4.78 -15.93
CA PRO A 40 -5.30 -4.63 -16.63
C PRO A 40 -5.10 -4.38 -18.12
N ASP A 41 -6.03 -4.90 -18.94
CA ASP A 41 -6.03 -4.71 -20.39
C ASP A 41 -6.09 -3.21 -20.75
N GLY A 42 -5.36 -2.83 -21.81
CA GLY A 42 -5.30 -1.45 -22.29
C GLY A 42 -4.37 -0.52 -21.51
N PHE A 43 -3.69 -1.01 -20.47
CA PHE A 43 -2.65 -0.27 -19.78
C PHE A 43 -1.25 -0.77 -20.17
N ASP A 44 -0.33 0.17 -20.35
CA ASP A 44 1.07 -0.11 -20.62
C ASP A 44 1.75 -0.77 -19.38
N PRO A 45 2.20 -2.04 -19.48
CA PRO A 45 2.81 -2.74 -18.35
C PRO A 45 4.07 -2.06 -17.82
N GLU A 46 4.88 -1.43 -18.68
CA GLU A 46 6.09 -0.72 -18.26
C GLU A 46 5.74 0.52 -17.44
N ARG A 47 4.74 1.29 -17.87
CA ARG A 47 4.25 2.43 -17.08
C ARG A 47 3.71 1.99 -15.73
N LEU A 48 2.99 0.88 -15.67
CA LEU A 48 2.49 0.33 -14.41
C LEU A 48 3.64 -0.07 -13.47
N ARG A 49 4.70 -0.69 -13.99
CA ARG A 49 5.91 -1.04 -13.22
C ARG A 49 6.59 0.19 -12.64
N VAL A 50 6.74 1.26 -13.42
CA VAL A 50 7.31 2.53 -12.95
C VAL A 50 6.46 3.14 -11.83
N GLN A 51 5.13 3.14 -11.97
CA GLN A 51 4.23 3.65 -10.94
C GLN A 51 4.30 2.81 -9.66
N ALA A 52 4.29 1.48 -9.77
CA ALA A 52 4.44 0.57 -8.65
C ALA A 52 5.77 0.79 -7.90
N ALA A 53 6.88 0.96 -8.63
CA ALA A 53 8.18 1.28 -8.05
C ALA A 53 8.15 2.61 -7.27
N GLY A 54 7.47 3.64 -7.81
CA GLY A 54 7.25 4.92 -7.12
C GLY A 54 6.47 4.77 -5.80
N LEU A 55 5.42 3.96 -5.80
CA LEU A 55 4.63 3.67 -4.59
C LEU A 55 5.45 2.90 -3.55
N ILE A 56 6.25 1.92 -3.96
CA ILE A 56 7.19 1.20 -3.10
C ILE A 56 8.21 2.16 -2.48
N ALA A 57 8.79 3.06 -3.29
CA ALA A 57 9.71 4.07 -2.79
C ALA A 57 9.05 4.99 -1.75
N LYS A 58 7.79 5.40 -1.97
CA LYS A 58 7.03 6.19 -1.00
C LYS A 58 6.79 5.44 0.31
N ARG A 59 6.38 4.16 0.24
CA ARG A 59 6.22 3.29 1.42
C ARG A 59 7.52 3.20 2.20
N ARG A 60 8.63 2.93 1.50
CA ARG A 60 9.98 2.84 2.08
C ARG A 60 10.35 4.09 2.86
N SER A 61 10.13 5.28 2.31
CA SER A 61 10.43 6.55 3.00
C SER A 61 9.59 6.77 4.27
N LEU A 62 8.38 6.22 4.34
CA LEU A 62 7.55 6.30 5.55
C LEU A 62 7.96 5.27 6.61
N VAL A 63 8.32 4.06 6.18
CA VAL A 63 8.84 3.01 7.07
C VAL A 63 10.20 3.40 7.63
N ALA A 64 11.10 3.96 6.82
CA ALA A 64 12.40 4.46 7.27
C ALA A 64 12.28 5.49 8.41
N ARG A 65 11.26 6.36 8.34
CA ARG A 65 10.94 7.32 9.40
C ARG A 65 10.32 6.65 10.64
N SER A 66 9.52 5.61 10.44
CA SER A 66 8.80 4.93 11.52
C SER A 66 9.69 3.94 12.29
N ALA A 67 10.71 3.38 11.64
CA ALA A 67 11.62 2.38 12.19
C ALA A 67 13.09 2.64 11.78
N PRO A 68 13.70 3.74 12.27
CA PRO A 68 15.08 4.08 11.93
C PRO A 68 16.09 3.00 12.37
N HIS A 69 15.76 2.18 13.38
CA HIS A 69 16.61 1.06 13.80
C HIS A 69 16.74 -0.03 12.72
N LEU A 70 15.69 -0.27 11.91
CA LEU A 70 15.76 -1.22 10.79
C LEU A 70 16.66 -0.68 9.69
N VAL A 71 16.60 0.63 9.43
CA VAL A 71 17.48 1.31 8.47
C VAL A 71 18.93 1.19 8.93
N ALA A 72 19.21 1.46 10.22
CA ALA A 72 20.56 1.33 10.77
C ALA A 72 21.07 -0.11 10.71
N ARG A 73 20.23 -1.11 11.00
CA ARG A 73 20.60 -2.53 10.94
C ARG A 73 20.89 -3.00 9.52
N LEU A 74 20.06 -2.64 8.55
CA LEU A 74 20.17 -3.11 7.17
C LEU A 74 21.14 -2.28 6.33
N GLY A 75 21.43 -1.05 6.75
CA GLY A 75 22.35 -0.14 6.08
C GLY A 75 22.00 0.04 4.59
N PRO A 76 22.99 -0.01 3.69
CA PRO A 76 22.77 0.13 2.25
C PRO A 76 21.79 -0.88 1.64
N ARG A 77 21.64 -2.06 2.26
CA ARG A 77 20.74 -3.13 1.77
C ARG A 77 19.26 -2.83 2.03
N PHE A 78 18.94 -1.86 2.89
CA PHE A 78 17.56 -1.53 3.26
C PHE A 78 16.67 -1.29 2.04
N THR A 79 17.16 -0.57 1.03
CA THR A 79 16.36 -0.23 -0.15
C THR A 79 15.95 -1.45 -0.96
N GLY A 80 16.90 -2.35 -1.27
CA GLY A 80 16.63 -3.57 -2.03
C GLY A 80 15.72 -4.53 -1.26
N ILE A 81 16.05 -4.79 0.00
CA ILE A 81 15.29 -5.69 0.87
C ILE A 81 13.85 -5.19 1.08
N PHE A 82 13.66 -3.88 1.25
CA PHE A 82 12.31 -3.32 1.37
C PHE A 82 11.52 -3.43 0.05
N ALA A 83 12.17 -3.28 -1.11
CA ALA A 83 11.51 -3.43 -2.40
C ALA A 83 11.04 -4.87 -2.63
N GLU A 84 11.84 -5.87 -2.27
CA GLU A 84 11.45 -7.29 -2.30
C GLU A 84 10.21 -7.56 -1.43
N TYR A 85 10.25 -7.09 -0.18
CA TYR A 85 9.11 -7.19 0.74
C TYR A 85 7.85 -6.54 0.19
N ALA A 86 7.95 -5.29 -0.27
CA ALA A 86 6.80 -4.48 -0.66
C ALA A 86 6.26 -4.87 -2.05
N GLY A 87 7.10 -5.40 -2.94
CA GLY A 87 6.71 -5.83 -4.28
C GLY A 87 5.82 -7.07 -4.30
N ALA A 88 5.95 -7.94 -3.29
CA ALA A 88 5.14 -9.16 -3.16
C ALA A 88 3.96 -9.00 -2.19
N ARG A 89 3.77 -7.82 -1.57
CA ARG A 89 2.85 -7.67 -0.43
C ARG A 89 2.12 -6.32 -0.42
N PRO A 90 0.78 -6.33 -0.31
CA PRO A 90 0.04 -5.09 -0.11
C PRO A 90 0.45 -4.41 1.19
N LYS A 91 0.26 -3.09 1.24
CA LYS A 91 0.50 -2.34 2.47
C LYS A 91 -0.53 -2.76 3.54
N PRO A 92 -0.11 -3.12 4.76
CA PRO A 92 -1.04 -3.47 5.82
C PRO A 92 -1.88 -2.26 6.26
N PRO A 93 -3.10 -2.50 6.78
CA PRO A 93 -3.89 -1.45 7.42
C PRO A 93 -3.16 -0.89 8.66
N GLY A 94 -3.44 0.36 9.04
CA GLY A 94 -2.78 1.00 10.19
C GLY A 94 -1.54 1.85 9.84
N GLY A 95 -1.33 2.16 8.56
CA GLY A 95 -0.35 3.16 8.13
C GLY A 95 1.11 2.69 8.19
N SER A 96 2.05 3.63 8.29
CA SER A 96 3.49 3.32 8.17
C SER A 96 4.07 2.56 9.36
N ARG A 97 3.48 2.72 10.55
CA ARG A 97 3.90 1.98 11.75
C ARG A 97 3.53 0.50 11.64
N ALA A 98 2.33 0.19 11.14
CA ALA A 98 1.94 -1.20 10.86
C ALA A 98 2.80 -1.81 9.75
N ASP A 99 3.10 -1.06 8.68
CA ASP A 99 4.00 -1.50 7.59
C ASP A 99 5.42 -1.79 8.13
N ALA A 100 5.94 -0.94 9.03
CA ALA A 100 7.23 -1.16 9.66
C ALA A 100 7.27 -2.42 10.56
N LEU A 101 6.19 -2.70 11.31
CA LEU A 101 6.07 -3.91 12.12
C LEU A 101 5.97 -5.16 11.25
N ALA A 102 5.17 -5.12 10.18
CA ALA A 102 5.04 -6.22 9.24
C ALA A 102 6.36 -6.49 8.49
N PHE A 103 7.10 -5.45 8.15
CA PHE A 103 8.44 -5.57 7.57
C PHE A 103 9.44 -6.19 8.56
N ALA A 104 9.46 -5.73 9.83
CA ALA A 104 10.29 -6.34 10.88
C ALA A 104 9.96 -7.83 11.07
N ALA A 105 8.67 -8.17 11.16
CA ALA A 105 8.22 -9.55 11.28
C ALA A 105 8.67 -10.41 10.09
N TRP A 106 8.59 -9.88 8.87
CA TRP A 106 9.08 -10.58 7.68
C TRP A 106 10.59 -10.86 7.72
N LEU A 107 11.37 -9.95 8.31
CA LEU A 107 12.80 -10.12 8.52
C LEU A 107 13.15 -11.04 9.70
N GLY A 108 12.16 -11.55 10.45
CA GLY A 108 12.39 -12.26 11.71
C GLY A 108 12.94 -11.36 12.82
N VAL A 109 12.75 -10.05 12.71
CA VAL A 109 13.18 -9.07 13.71
C VAL A 109 12.08 -8.90 14.76
N PRO A 110 12.37 -9.11 16.06
CA PRO A 110 11.39 -8.86 17.11
C PRO A 110 11.01 -7.36 17.15
N PRO A 111 9.74 -7.03 17.44
CA PRO A 111 9.32 -5.65 17.57
C PRO A 111 10.13 -4.95 18.67
N GLU A 112 10.61 -3.74 18.40
CA GLU A 112 11.28 -2.93 19.44
C GLU A 112 10.27 -2.73 20.57
N ALA A 113 10.70 -3.00 21.82
CA ALA A 113 9.88 -2.73 22.98
C ALA A 113 9.43 -1.26 22.94
N PRO A 114 8.18 -0.95 23.33
CA PRO A 114 7.71 0.43 23.35
C PRO A 114 8.72 1.27 24.13
N ARG A 115 9.31 2.27 23.47
CA ARG A 115 10.22 3.18 24.18
C ARG A 115 9.41 3.82 25.30
N PRO A 116 9.84 3.70 26.57
CA PRO A 116 9.08 4.30 27.65
C PRO A 116 8.92 5.79 27.35
N GLY A 117 7.66 6.22 27.35
CA GLY A 117 7.29 7.62 27.18
C GLY A 117 8.10 8.48 28.15
N ARG A 118 8.31 9.75 27.80
CA ARG A 118 9.15 10.66 28.59
C ARG A 118 8.75 10.66 30.08
N LEU A 119 7.45 10.51 30.37
CA LEU A 119 6.88 10.33 31.71
C LEU A 119 7.30 9.03 32.41
N ALA A 120 7.27 7.88 31.74
CA ALA A 120 7.70 6.60 32.30
C ALA A 120 9.22 6.52 32.59
N ARG A 121 10.01 7.44 32.01
CA ARG A 121 11.43 7.64 32.31
C ARG A 121 11.64 8.51 33.56
N LEU A 122 10.79 9.51 33.76
CA LEU A 122 10.80 10.38 34.94
C LEU A 122 10.32 9.64 36.19
N LEU A 123 9.29 8.79 36.05
CA LEU A 123 8.75 7.99 37.16
C LEU A 123 9.71 6.88 37.62
N ARG A 124 10.61 6.41 36.75
CA ARG A 124 11.67 5.44 37.11
C ARG A 124 12.85 6.06 37.85
N ARG A 125 12.96 7.39 37.88
CA ARG A 125 14.07 8.14 38.48
C ARG A 125 13.81 8.60 39.92
N ARG A 126 12.60 8.39 40.45
CA ARG A 126 12.18 8.73 41.83
C ARG A 126 12.06 7.51 42.75
N SER A 127 12.44 6.33 42.28
CA SER A 127 12.33 5.06 43.02
C SER A 127 13.68 4.35 43.21
N GLY A 128 14.79 5.11 43.13
CA GLY A 128 16.13 4.65 43.44
C GLY A 128 16.80 5.60 44.40
#